data_AF-A0A1H1T2Z8-F1
#
_entry.id   AF-A0A1H1T2Z8-F1
#
_cell.length_a   1.000
_cell.length_b   1.000
_cell.length_c   1.000
_cell.angle_alpha   90.00
_cell.angle_beta   90.00
_cell.angle_gamma   90.00
#
_symmetry.space_group_name_H-M   'P 1'
#
loop_
_entity.id
_entity.type
_entity.pdbx_description
1 polymer ?
#
loop_
_entity_poly.entity_id
_entity_poly.type
_entity_poly.pdbx_seq_one_letter_code
_entity_poly.pdbx_strand_id
1 'polypeptide(L)' 'MDLQGIVASICDQADDFLAGVTKRDEAKAGIAEFLTMNHAGLVPADRKAATEQAMRILEREGFFERDAGGD' A
#
# COMPACT_ATOMS: atom_id res chain seq x y z
N MET A 1 -1.41 -13.41 13.89
CA MET A 1 -1.66 -12.20 13.09
C MET A 1 -1.37 -12.59 11.66
N ASP A 2 -2.35 -12.47 10.76
CA ASP A 2 -2.17 -12.91 9.37
C ASP A 2 -1.71 -11.74 8.51
N LEU A 3 -0.40 -11.68 8.23
CA LEU A 3 0.19 -10.59 7.47
C LEU A 3 -0.33 -10.56 6.03
N GLN A 4 -0.64 -11.73 5.45
CA GLN A 4 -1.20 -11.80 4.10
C GLN A 4 -2.59 -11.18 4.04
N GLY A 5 -3.45 -11.44 5.05
CA GLY A 5 -4.75 -10.79 5.15
C GLY A 5 -4.66 -9.26 5.21
N ILE A 6 -3.68 -8.72 5.94
CA ILE A 6 -3.43 -7.27 6.03
C ILE A 6 -2.98 -6.72 4.68
N VAL A 7 -2.02 -7.38 4.02
CA VAL A 7 -1.53 -6.97 2.70
C VAL A 7 -2.65 -7.00 1.66
N ALA A 8 -3.48 -8.03 1.65
CA ALA A 8 -4.64 -8.11 0.76
C ALA A 8 -5.62 -6.96 1.00
N SER A 9 -5.91 -6.62 2.26
CA SER A 9 -6.76 -5.48 2.60
C SER A 9 -6.18 -4.14 2.17
N ILE A 10 -4.86 -3.98 2.21
CA ILE A 10 -4.19 -2.76 1.73
C ILE A 10 -4.35 -2.66 0.21
N CYS A 11 -4.10 -3.73 -0.53
CA CYS A 11 -4.22 -3.74 -1.99
C CYS A 11 -5.66 -3.52 -2.45
N ASP A 12 -6.65 -4.13 -1.77
CA ASP A 12 -8.08 -3.97 -2.08
C ASP A 12 -8.57 -2.53 -1.90
N GLN A 13 -8.04 -1.82 -0.90
CA GLN A 13 -8.39 -0.42 -0.61
C GLN A 13 -7.43 0.59 -1.25
N ALA A 14 -6.36 0.14 -1.91
CA ALA A 14 -5.33 1.02 -2.46
C ALA A 14 -5.90 2.03 -3.46
N ASP A 15 -6.83 1.61 -4.32
CA ASP A 15 -7.50 2.51 -5.27
C ASP A 15 -8.26 3.67 -4.58
N ASP A 16 -8.71 3.49 -3.33
CA ASP A 16 -9.43 4.52 -2.56
C ASP A 16 -8.47 5.47 -1.85
N PHE A 17 -7.59 4.97 -0.98
CA PHE A 17 -6.71 5.82 -0.18
C PHE A 17 -5.45 6.29 -0.92
N LEU A 18 -5.10 5.66 -2.05
CA LEU A 18 -4.04 6.10 -2.96
C LEU A 18 -4.61 6.70 -4.26
N ALA A 19 -5.89 7.08 -4.29
CA ALA A 19 -6.48 7.76 -5.43
C ALA A 19 -5.65 9.01 -5.84
N GLY A 20 -5.19 9.04 -7.08
CA GLY A 20 -4.34 10.13 -7.61
C GLY A 20 -2.87 10.07 -7.18
N VAL A 21 -2.46 9.05 -6.42
CA VAL A 21 -1.06 8.86 -6.03
C VAL A 21 -0.31 8.11 -7.11
N THR A 22 0.61 8.80 -7.77
CA THR A 22 1.43 8.22 -8.85
C THR A 22 2.87 7.94 -8.42
N LYS A 23 3.29 8.45 -7.25
CA LYS A 23 4.65 8.28 -6.73
C LYS A 23 4.73 7.22 -5.64
N ARG A 24 5.78 6.41 -5.71
CA ARG A 24 6.06 5.34 -4.73
C ARG A 24 6.23 5.86 -3.31
N ASP A 25 6.91 6.99 -3.12
CA ASP A 25 7.10 7.58 -1.79
C ASP A 25 5.78 8.04 -1.16
N GLU A 26 4.90 8.64 -1.95
CA GLU A 26 3.57 9.07 -1.52
C GLU A 26 2.70 7.84 -1.19
N ALA A 27 2.77 6.79 -2.00
CA ALA A 27 2.05 5.56 -1.73
C ALA A 27 2.55 4.81 -0.49
N LYS A 28 3.87 4.80 -0.24
CA LYS A 28 4.43 4.26 1.02
C LYS A 28 3.91 5.03 2.23
N ALA A 29 3.84 6.36 2.15
CA ALA A 29 3.31 7.19 3.22
C ALA A 29 1.83 6.88 3.48
N GLY A 30 1.02 6.79 2.42
CA GLY A 30 -0.40 6.43 2.52
C GLY A 30 -0.63 5.05 3.13
N ILE A 31 0.12 4.03 2.71
CA ILE A 31 0.04 2.68 3.28
C ILE A 31 0.45 2.68 4.77
N ALA A 32 1.50 3.43 5.14
CA ALA A 32 1.94 3.54 6.53
C ALA A 32 0.90 4.24 7.42
N GLU A 33 0.21 5.25 6.88
CA GLU A 33 -0.89 5.93 7.56
C GLU A 33 -2.10 5.01 7.73
N PHE A 34 -2.50 4.30 6.68
CA PHE A 34 -3.56 3.29 6.72
C PHE A 34 -3.29 2.22 7.79
N LEU A 35 -2.06 1.69 7.84
CA LEU A 35 -1.62 0.74 8.86
C LEU A 35 -1.63 1.36 10.27
N THR A 36 -1.41 2.68 10.38
CA THR A 36 -1.49 3.39 11.65
C THR A 36 -2.90 3.49 12.17
N MET A 37 -3.86 3.77 11.28
CA MET A 37 -5.27 3.94 11.64
C MET A 37 -5.98 2.60 11.87
N ASN A 38 -5.82 1.64 10.95
CA ASN A 38 -6.57 0.38 10.97
C ASN A 38 -5.86 -0.74 11.73
N HIS A 39 -4.54 -0.65 11.89
CA HIS A 39 -3.72 -1.69 12.52
C HIS A 39 -2.73 -1.08 13.53
N ALA A 40 -3.24 -0.26 14.44
CA ALA A 40 -2.48 0.40 15.50
C ALA A 40 -1.63 -0.57 16.35
N GLY A 41 -2.09 -1.82 16.51
CA GLY A 41 -1.38 -2.86 17.28
C GLY A 41 -0.26 -3.61 16.54
N LEU A 42 0.01 -3.31 15.26
CA LEU A 42 1.13 -3.92 14.54
C LEU A 42 2.46 -3.46 15.11
N VAL A 43 3.37 -4.42 15.32
CA VAL A 43 4.77 -4.11 15.62
C VAL A 43 5.44 -3.47 14.40
N PRO A 44 6.47 -2.62 14.60
CA PRO A 44 7.13 -1.90 13.50
C PRO A 44 7.71 -2.83 12.42
N ALA A 45 8.15 -4.03 12.79
CA ALA A 45 8.66 -5.03 11.84
C ALA A 45 7.57 -5.52 10.88
N ASP A 46 6.39 -5.87 11.39
CA ASP A 46 5.26 -6.34 10.58
C ASP A 46 4.69 -5.22 9.74
N ARG A 47 4.63 -3.98 10.25
CA ARG A 47 4.26 -2.80 9.46
C ARG A 47 5.15 -2.64 8.24
N LYS A 48 6.46 -2.64 8.46
CA LYS A 48 7.43 -2.51 7.38
C LYS A 48 7.24 -3.64 6.36
N ALA A 49 7.11 -4.88 6.82
CA ALA A 49 6.91 -6.04 5.96
C ALA A 49 5.60 -5.97 5.16
N ALA A 50 4.51 -5.49 5.76
CA ALA A 50 3.23 -5.31 5.08
C ALA A 50 3.30 -4.18 4.04
N THR A 51 3.91 -3.04 4.39
CA THR A 51 4.11 -1.92 3.45
C THR A 51 4.97 -2.34 2.25
N GLU A 52 6.08 -3.04 2.47
CA GLU A 52 6.96 -3.49 1.39
C GLU A 52 6.28 -4.53 0.49
N GLN A 53 5.46 -5.43 1.05
CA GLN A 53 4.71 -6.41 0.26
C GLN A 53 3.59 -5.78 -0.55
N ALA A 54 2.79 -4.89 0.07
CA ALA A 54 1.75 -4.17 -0.63
C ALA A 54 2.33 -3.33 -1.78
N MET A 55 3.42 -2.61 -1.55
CA MET A 55 4.15 -1.88 -2.59
C MET A 55 4.52 -2.78 -3.78
N ARG A 56 5.12 -3.95 -3.53
CA ARG A 56 5.50 -4.88 -4.60
C ARG A 56 4.31 -5.40 -5.40
N ILE A 57 3.17 -5.61 -4.75
CA ILE A 57 1.94 -6.07 -5.42
C ILE A 57 1.40 -4.94 -6.30
N LEU A 58 1.24 -3.74 -5.76
CA LEU A 58 0.80 -2.56 -6.52
C LEU A 58 1.72 -2.26 -7.71
N GLU A 59 3.03 -2.35 -7.52
CA GLU A 59 4.01 -2.21 -8.60
C GLU A 59 3.83 -3.30 -9.66
N ARG A 60 3.62 -4.56 -9.26
CA ARG A 60 3.42 -5.69 -10.19
C ARG A 60 2.10 -5.59 -10.97
N GLU A 61 1.08 -5.00 -10.37
CA GLU A 61 -0.23 -4.74 -11.00
C GLU A 61 -0.21 -3.50 -11.91
N GLY A 62 0.91 -2.77 -11.95
CA GLY A 62 1.04 -1.57 -12.77
C GLY A 62 0.27 -0.38 -12.22
N PHE A 63 -0.05 -0.35 -10.91
CA PHE A 63 -0.80 0.72 -10.25
C PHE A 63 -0.21 2.11 -10.55
N PHE A 64 1.13 2.23 -10.50
CA PHE A 64 1.85 3.48 -10.76
C PHE A 64 2.09 3.75 -12.26
N GLU A 65 2.01 2.73 -13.11
CA GLU A 65 2.24 2.84 -14.55
C GLU A 65 0.97 3.23 -15.30
N ARG A 66 -0.20 2.88 -14.76
CA ARG A 66 -1.51 3.16 -15.34
C ARG A 66 -1.83 4.65 -15.48
N ASP A 67 -1.27 5.48 -14.61
CA ASP A 67 -1.48 6.95 -14.62
C ASP A 67 -0.32 7.72 -15.29
N ALA A 68 0.86 7.09 -15.43
CA ALA A 68 2.02 7.70 -16.07
C ALA A 68 1.96 7.70 -17.61
N GLY A 69 1.06 6.90 -18.19
CA GLY A 69 0.81 6.83 -19.63
C GLY A 69 -0.24 7.85 -20.10
N GLY A 70 0.08 9.14 -19.98
CA GLY A 70 -0.64 10.18 -20.72
C GLY A 70 -0.14 10.21 -22.17
N ASP A 71 -1.07 10.03 -23.12
CA ASP A 71 -0.90 10.31 -24.57
C ASP A 71 -0.63 11.80 -24.82
#